data_AF-A0A1Z3MXU1-F1
#
_entry.id   AF-A0A1Z3MXU1-F1
#
_cell.length_a   1.000
_cell.length_b   1.000
_cell.length_c   1.000
_cell.angle_alpha   90.00
_cell.angle_beta   90.00
_cell.angle_gamma   90.00
#
_symmetry.space_group_name_H-M   'P 1'
#
loop_
_entity.id
_entity.type
_entity.pdbx_description
1 polymer ?
#
loop_
_entity_poly.entity_id
_entity_poly.type
_entity_poly.pdbx_seq_one_letter_code
_entity_poly.pdbx_strand_id
1 'polypeptide(L)'
;MLRIGQVEATATQDGKYTDGSVAGGIAATRLRAAAFNAMQEELAHIVESAGLALDINDMTQVLKAIQKLTLSRANPFADIKSDGAAAIATALSNLGLGAGAPAIGIPFFWPSSAMPNTVMPEWSNMVFLKFNGATFSAATYPKLALVFPGLVLTESRGEFLRIWDDGRGVDAGRGLLSAQGHAYQSHSHRLLMSAGSAGSGNVIGIDSSLNGTLTYNINQPGGGQIQAIENAGDTETRPRNIAFNFLVRAK
;
A
#
# COMPACT_ATOMS: atom_id res chain seq x y z
N MET A 1 -26.65 42.03 5.44
CA MET A 1 -27.95 42.57 5.00
C MET A 1 -28.48 43.69 5.89
N LEU A 2 -28.78 44.83 5.27
CA LEU A 2 -29.47 45.99 5.86
C LEU A 2 -30.84 45.59 6.43
N ARG A 3 -31.18 46.03 7.64
CA ARG A 3 -32.52 45.84 8.25
C ARG A 3 -33.46 46.97 7.84
N ILE A 4 -34.76 46.66 7.73
CA ILE A 4 -35.78 47.63 7.26
C ILE A 4 -35.91 48.82 8.21
N GLY A 5 -35.81 48.59 9.52
CA GLY A 5 -35.84 49.65 10.53
C GLY A 5 -34.69 50.66 10.44
N GLN A 6 -33.64 50.39 9.64
CA GLN A 6 -32.55 51.34 9.40
C GLN A 6 -32.88 52.34 8.27
N VAL A 7 -33.93 52.08 7.47
CA VAL A 7 -34.32 52.91 6.32
C VAL A 7 -35.79 53.33 6.34
N GLU A 8 -36.62 52.73 7.20
CA GLU A 8 -38.03 53.07 7.36
C GLU A 8 -38.45 53.05 8.83
N ALA A 9 -38.87 54.21 9.35
CA ALA A 9 -39.24 54.39 10.75
C ALA A 9 -40.55 53.70 11.14
N THR A 10 -41.39 53.37 10.15
CA THR A 10 -42.64 52.59 10.35
C THR A 10 -42.41 51.08 10.38
N ALA A 11 -41.16 50.62 10.40
CA ALA A 11 -40.83 49.21 10.64
C ALA A 11 -41.18 48.80 12.09
N THR A 12 -41.34 47.51 12.30
CA THR A 12 -41.51 46.94 13.65
C THR A 12 -40.27 47.17 14.51
N GLN A 13 -40.39 47.02 15.83
CA GLN A 13 -39.27 47.21 16.76
C GLN A 13 -38.11 46.23 16.53
N ASP A 14 -38.38 45.05 15.94
CA ASP A 14 -37.35 44.10 15.50
C ASP A 14 -36.80 44.39 14.09
N GLY A 15 -37.29 45.45 13.44
CA GLY A 15 -36.76 45.99 12.18
C GLY A 15 -37.29 45.33 10.92
N LYS A 16 -38.54 44.83 10.92
CA LYS A 16 -39.21 44.15 9.79
C LYS A 16 -40.35 45.00 9.21
N TYR A 17 -40.84 44.58 8.03
CA TYR A 17 -42.07 45.12 7.45
C TYR A 17 -43.30 44.75 8.30
N THR A 18 -44.26 45.66 8.37
CA THR A 18 -45.61 45.43 8.90
C THR A 18 -46.66 46.01 7.96
N ASP A 19 -47.80 45.34 7.83
CA ASP A 19 -48.97 45.86 7.09
C ASP A 19 -49.66 47.02 7.83
N GLY A 20 -49.17 47.36 9.03
CA GLY A 20 -49.80 48.35 9.90
C GLY A 20 -51.11 47.83 10.49
N SER A 21 -51.89 48.73 11.07
CA SER A 21 -53.23 48.45 11.59
C SER A 21 -54.08 49.70 11.51
N VAL A 22 -55.08 49.69 10.63
CA VAL A 22 -56.03 50.81 10.49
C VAL A 22 -56.83 51.02 11.78
N ALA A 23 -57.21 49.94 12.47
CA ALA A 23 -57.95 50.01 13.74
C ALA A 23 -57.06 50.48 14.91
N GLY A 24 -55.75 50.23 14.83
CA GLY A 24 -54.76 50.66 15.82
C GLY A 24 -54.07 51.99 15.50
N GLY A 25 -54.39 52.64 14.37
CA GLY A 25 -53.70 53.86 13.92
C GLY A 25 -52.22 53.65 13.56
N ILE A 26 -51.79 52.42 13.29
CA ILE A 26 -50.40 52.08 12.96
C ILE A 26 -50.23 52.09 11.44
N ALA A 27 -49.33 52.93 10.92
CA ALA A 27 -49.05 52.97 9.48
C ALA A 27 -48.30 51.70 9.02
N ALA A 28 -48.60 51.25 7.81
CA ALA A 28 -47.85 50.18 7.15
C ALA A 28 -46.42 50.64 6.83
N THR A 29 -45.48 49.68 6.83
CA THR A 29 -44.09 49.94 6.48
C THR A 29 -43.96 50.23 4.99
N ARG A 30 -43.35 51.37 4.65
CA ARG A 30 -43.13 51.75 3.24
C ARG A 30 -42.01 50.93 2.60
N LEU A 31 -42.23 50.55 1.35
CA LEU A 31 -41.24 49.88 0.50
C LEU A 31 -40.17 50.87 0.03
N ARG A 32 -39.04 50.94 0.75
CA ARG A 32 -37.93 51.85 0.44
C ARG A 32 -36.97 51.26 -0.58
N ALA A 33 -36.59 52.05 -1.59
CA ALA A 33 -35.58 51.67 -2.58
C ALA A 33 -34.26 51.18 -1.94
N ALA A 34 -33.81 51.82 -0.86
CA ALA A 34 -32.61 51.41 -0.14
C ALA A 34 -32.67 49.95 0.36
N ALA A 35 -33.84 49.46 0.78
CA ALA A 35 -34.01 48.08 1.18
C ALA A 35 -33.92 47.13 -0.03
N PHE A 36 -34.62 47.43 -1.13
CA PHE A 36 -34.59 46.59 -2.34
C PHE A 36 -33.22 46.56 -3.02
N ASN A 37 -32.55 47.71 -3.11
CA ASN A 37 -31.19 47.80 -3.62
C ASN A 37 -30.24 46.95 -2.76
N ALA A 38 -30.36 47.01 -1.43
CA ALA A 38 -29.54 46.16 -0.56
C ALA A 38 -29.78 44.65 -0.80
N MET A 39 -31.02 44.22 -1.07
CA MET A 39 -31.27 42.81 -1.42
C MET A 39 -30.67 42.44 -2.77
N GLN A 40 -30.80 43.33 -3.76
CA GLN A 40 -30.24 43.14 -5.08
C GLN A 40 -28.71 43.01 -5.03
N GLU A 41 -28.03 43.92 -4.31
CA GLU A 41 -26.57 43.88 -4.16
C GLU A 41 -26.11 42.61 -3.45
N GLU A 42 -26.79 42.13 -2.41
CA GLU A 42 -26.44 40.87 -1.74
C GLU A 42 -26.55 39.67 -2.70
N LEU A 43 -27.59 39.62 -3.54
CA LEU A 43 -27.73 38.59 -4.58
C LEU A 43 -26.68 38.75 -5.68
N ALA A 44 -26.37 39.99 -6.08
CA ALA A 44 -25.34 40.29 -7.06
C ALA A 44 -23.96 39.84 -6.58
N HIS A 45 -23.62 40.10 -5.31
CA HIS A 45 -22.36 39.67 -4.72
C HIS A 45 -22.21 38.15 -4.67
N ILE A 46 -23.30 37.39 -4.51
CA ILE A 46 -23.25 35.92 -4.66
C ILE A 46 -22.80 35.55 -6.07
N VAL A 47 -23.34 36.19 -7.10
CA VAL A 47 -22.99 35.95 -8.51
C VAL A 47 -21.54 36.33 -8.80
N GLU A 48 -21.12 37.51 -8.37
CA GLU A 48 -19.77 38.03 -8.59
C GLU A 48 -18.71 37.22 -7.82
N SER A 49 -19.02 36.77 -6.59
CA SER A 49 -18.11 35.92 -5.82
C SER A 49 -17.88 34.55 -6.45
N ALA A 50 -18.84 34.05 -7.26
CA ALA A 50 -18.66 32.89 -8.11
C ALA A 50 -17.83 33.17 -9.38
N GLY A 51 -17.35 34.40 -9.56
CA GLY A 51 -16.61 34.86 -10.74
C GLY A 51 -17.48 34.99 -12.00
N LEU A 52 -18.78 35.22 -11.85
CA LEU A 52 -19.71 35.47 -12.96
C LEU A 52 -19.97 36.97 -13.07
N ALA A 53 -20.14 37.48 -14.29
CA ALA A 53 -20.53 38.85 -14.54
C ALA A 53 -22.06 39.00 -14.51
N LEU A 54 -22.56 40.11 -13.97
CA LEU A 54 -23.99 40.41 -13.94
C LEU A 54 -24.53 40.70 -15.36
N ASP A 55 -25.56 39.97 -15.76
CA ASP A 55 -26.29 40.16 -17.03
C ASP A 55 -27.78 40.42 -16.78
N ILE A 56 -28.27 41.56 -17.28
CA ILE A 56 -29.67 41.94 -17.15
C ILE A 56 -30.64 40.97 -17.84
N ASN A 57 -30.16 40.20 -18.83
CA ASN A 57 -30.96 39.25 -19.58
C ASN A 57 -30.96 37.83 -18.99
N ASP A 58 -30.19 37.58 -17.92
CA ASP A 58 -30.08 36.26 -17.30
C ASP A 58 -30.72 36.23 -15.91
N MET A 59 -31.90 35.60 -15.82
CA MET A 59 -32.61 35.41 -14.55
C MET A 59 -32.15 34.17 -13.76
N THR A 60 -31.09 33.49 -14.20
CA THR A 60 -30.58 32.24 -13.59
C THR A 60 -29.21 32.41 -12.92
N GLN A 61 -28.67 33.62 -12.85
CA GLN A 61 -27.30 33.87 -12.39
C GLN A 61 -27.05 33.44 -10.96
N VAL A 62 -27.98 33.73 -10.04
CA VAL A 62 -27.87 33.29 -8.63
C VAL A 62 -27.84 31.76 -8.54
N LEU A 63 -28.64 31.07 -9.36
CA LEU A 63 -28.62 29.61 -9.43
C LEU A 63 -27.27 29.10 -9.95
N LYS A 64 -26.75 29.67 -11.05
CA LYS A 64 -25.43 29.33 -11.59
C LYS A 64 -24.31 29.57 -10.58
N ALA A 65 -24.40 30.65 -9.82
CA ALA A 65 -23.44 31.00 -8.78
C ALA A 65 -23.45 29.97 -7.64
N ILE A 66 -24.63 29.63 -7.12
CA ILE A 66 -24.78 28.59 -6.10
C ILE A 66 -24.23 27.24 -6.60
N GLN A 67 -24.54 26.87 -7.84
CA GLN A 67 -24.03 25.63 -8.45
C GLN A 67 -22.50 25.61 -8.57
N LYS A 68 -21.86 26.77 -8.75
CA LYS A 68 -20.40 26.88 -8.86
C LYS A 68 -19.71 26.99 -7.50
N LEU A 69 -20.34 27.64 -6.53
CA LEU A 69 -19.80 27.83 -5.17
C LEU A 69 -19.95 26.58 -4.30
N THR A 70 -20.79 25.62 -4.70
CA THR A 70 -21.06 24.42 -3.92
C THR A 70 -20.67 23.18 -4.71
N LEU A 71 -20.09 22.19 -4.03
CA LEU A 71 -19.89 20.87 -4.62
C LEU A 71 -21.25 20.21 -4.86
N SER A 72 -21.46 19.75 -6.09
CA SER A 72 -22.59 18.92 -6.44
C SER A 72 -22.54 17.63 -5.63
N ARG A 73 -23.65 17.28 -4.98
CA ARG A 73 -23.78 15.96 -4.34
C ARG A 73 -23.84 14.82 -5.35
N ALA A 74 -24.15 15.11 -6.62
CA ALA A 74 -24.17 14.12 -7.68
C ALA A 74 -22.75 13.82 -8.22
N ASN A 75 -21.89 14.84 -8.34
CA ASN A 75 -20.57 14.71 -8.99
C ASN A 75 -19.43 15.47 -8.27
N PRO A 76 -19.23 15.32 -6.95
CA PRO A 76 -18.32 16.19 -6.19
C PRO A 76 -16.85 16.10 -6.64
N PHE A 77 -16.42 14.93 -7.14
CA PHE A 77 -15.05 14.77 -7.65
C PHE A 77 -14.85 15.38 -9.05
N ALA A 78 -15.92 15.52 -9.84
CA ALA A 78 -15.83 16.23 -11.11
C ALA A 78 -15.65 17.73 -10.86
N ASP A 79 -16.31 18.27 -9.84
CA ASP A 79 -16.17 19.67 -9.43
C ASP A 79 -14.76 19.96 -8.89
N ILE A 80 -14.24 19.12 -8.00
CA ILE A 80 -12.83 19.20 -7.53
C ILE A 80 -11.85 19.14 -8.71
N LYS A 81 -12.14 18.31 -9.71
CA LYS A 81 -11.33 18.24 -10.94
C LYS A 81 -11.39 19.55 -11.72
N SER A 82 -12.55 20.20 -11.82
CA SER A 82 -12.68 21.50 -12.48
C SER A 82 -12.02 22.64 -11.71
N ASP A 83 -11.94 22.56 -10.39
CA ASP A 83 -11.24 23.53 -9.53
C ASP A 83 -9.71 23.47 -9.69
N GLY A 84 -9.20 22.42 -10.32
CA GLY A 84 -7.81 22.32 -10.79
C GLY A 84 -6.86 21.54 -9.87
N ALA A 85 -5.58 21.53 -10.24
CA ALA A 85 -4.59 20.63 -9.67
C ALA A 85 -4.38 20.79 -8.15
N ALA A 86 -4.47 22.02 -7.64
CA ALA A 86 -4.34 22.28 -6.20
C ALA A 86 -5.48 21.66 -5.39
N ALA A 87 -6.72 21.82 -5.85
CA ALA A 87 -7.90 21.21 -5.21
C ALA A 87 -7.82 19.67 -5.24
N ILE A 88 -7.38 19.10 -6.35
CA ILE A 88 -7.13 17.65 -6.48
C ILE A 88 -6.09 17.19 -5.46
N ALA A 89 -4.94 17.86 -5.36
CA ALA A 89 -3.88 17.50 -4.43
C ALA A 89 -4.34 17.57 -2.97
N THR A 90 -5.07 18.62 -2.59
CA THR A 90 -5.65 18.75 -1.25
C THR A 90 -6.67 17.66 -0.97
N ALA A 91 -7.56 17.35 -1.92
CA ALA A 91 -8.55 16.29 -1.77
C ALA A 91 -7.88 14.91 -1.58
N LEU A 92 -6.88 14.60 -2.41
CA LEU A 92 -6.07 13.39 -2.29
C LEU A 92 -5.35 13.31 -0.95
N SER A 93 -4.74 14.42 -0.50
CA SER A 93 -4.09 14.50 0.82
C SER A 93 -5.09 14.26 1.97
N ASN A 94 -6.26 14.88 1.91
CA ASN A 94 -7.31 14.72 2.93
C ASN A 94 -7.84 13.27 2.98
N LEU A 95 -7.84 12.57 1.84
CA LEU A 95 -8.19 11.16 1.73
C LEU A 95 -7.02 10.21 2.01
N GLY A 96 -5.79 10.73 2.18
CA GLY A 96 -4.57 9.94 2.34
C GLY A 96 -4.13 9.18 1.08
N LEU A 97 -4.56 9.62 -0.11
CA LEU A 97 -4.31 8.97 -1.40
C LEU A 97 -3.22 9.70 -2.18
N GLY A 98 -1.93 9.51 -1.85
CA GLY A 98 -0.85 10.26 -2.52
C GLY A 98 0.48 9.54 -2.68
N ALA A 99 0.97 8.87 -1.62
CA ALA A 99 2.30 8.26 -1.63
C ALA A 99 2.36 6.86 -2.28
N GLY A 100 1.21 6.30 -2.67
CA GLY A 100 1.06 4.87 -2.93
C GLY A 100 1.06 4.08 -1.61
N ALA A 101 0.20 3.07 -1.51
CA ALA A 101 0.13 2.20 -0.34
C ALA A 101 0.41 0.75 -0.77
N PRO A 102 1.27 0.01 -0.06
CA PRO A 102 1.39 -1.43 -0.26
C PRO A 102 0.02 -2.11 -0.11
N ALA A 103 -0.26 -3.10 -0.96
CA ALA A 103 -1.50 -3.85 -0.87
C ALA A 103 -1.53 -4.69 0.42
N ILE A 104 -2.70 -4.79 1.04
CA ILE A 104 -2.88 -5.56 2.28
C ILE A 104 -2.53 -7.03 2.03
N GLY A 105 -1.67 -7.58 2.89
CA GLY A 105 -1.25 -8.99 2.85
C GLY A 105 -0.14 -9.31 1.85
N ILE A 106 0.30 -8.35 1.04
CA ILE A 106 1.46 -8.55 0.15
C ILE A 106 2.74 -8.19 0.91
N PRO A 107 3.67 -9.13 1.14
CA PRO A 107 4.95 -8.81 1.78
C PRO A 107 5.79 -7.90 0.89
N PHE A 108 6.54 -6.98 1.51
CA PHE A 108 7.51 -6.14 0.83
C PHE A 108 8.75 -5.97 1.72
N PHE A 109 9.90 -5.72 1.08
CA PHE A 109 11.15 -5.48 1.81
C PHE A 109 11.20 -4.06 2.35
N TRP A 110 11.69 -3.93 3.58
CA TRP A 110 11.77 -2.67 4.29
C TRP A 110 13.18 -2.47 4.85
N PRO A 111 13.86 -1.33 4.56
CA PRO A 111 15.28 -1.16 4.88
C PRO A 111 15.55 -0.63 6.30
N SER A 112 14.51 -0.29 7.08
CA SER A 112 14.66 0.30 8.41
C SER A 112 14.19 -0.66 9.52
N SER A 113 14.81 -0.56 10.69
CA SER A 113 14.34 -1.27 11.89
C SER A 113 13.08 -0.64 12.49
N ALA A 114 12.85 0.66 12.26
CA ALA A 114 11.64 1.36 12.64
C ALA A 114 10.49 1.03 11.69
N MET A 115 9.25 0.94 12.19
CA MET A 115 8.11 0.59 11.36
C MET A 115 7.76 1.69 10.36
N PRO A 116 7.26 1.36 9.17
CA PRO A 116 6.99 2.37 8.15
C PRO A 116 6.06 3.50 8.62
N ASN A 117 4.98 3.19 9.34
CA ASN A 117 4.05 4.17 9.90
C ASN A 117 4.66 5.10 10.98
N THR A 118 5.87 4.80 11.46
CA THR A 118 6.58 5.65 12.45
C THR A 118 7.56 6.62 11.81
N VAL A 119 7.97 6.38 10.56
CA VAL A 119 8.97 7.20 9.85
C VAL A 119 8.42 7.86 8.60
N MET A 120 7.30 7.38 8.05
CA MET A 120 6.60 7.98 6.91
C MET A 120 5.29 8.62 7.39
N PRO A 121 5.21 9.96 7.46
CA PRO A 121 4.00 10.67 7.89
C PRO A 121 2.75 10.28 7.09
N GLU A 122 2.91 10.04 5.79
CA GLU A 122 1.85 9.64 4.86
C GLU A 122 1.29 8.24 5.16
N TRP A 123 2.03 7.41 5.90
CA TRP A 123 1.62 6.06 6.30
C TRP A 123 1.31 5.96 7.81
N SER A 124 1.23 7.09 8.52
CA SER A 124 1.01 7.15 9.97
C SER A 124 -0.28 6.45 10.43
N ASN A 125 -1.31 6.45 9.59
CA ASN A 125 -2.59 5.76 9.83
C ASN A 125 -2.61 4.30 9.37
N MET A 126 -1.50 3.78 8.83
CA MET A 126 -1.38 2.39 8.40
C MET A 126 -0.81 1.52 9.52
N VAL A 127 -1.10 0.21 9.44
CA VAL A 127 -0.59 -0.78 10.39
C VAL A 127 0.23 -1.82 9.64
N PHE A 128 1.45 -2.06 10.10
CA PHE A 128 2.38 -3.02 9.52
C PHE A 128 2.69 -4.11 10.52
N LEU A 129 2.68 -5.36 10.06
CA LEU A 129 2.99 -6.55 10.85
C LEU A 129 4.22 -7.26 10.27
N LYS A 130 5.03 -7.87 11.14
CA LYS A 130 6.23 -8.61 10.72
C LYS A 130 5.83 -10.02 10.26
N PHE A 131 6.51 -10.53 9.23
CA PHE A 131 6.44 -11.94 8.82
C PHE A 131 7.32 -12.80 9.75
N ASN A 132 6.88 -12.93 11.01
CA ASN A 132 7.62 -13.52 12.11
C ASN A 132 6.81 -14.60 12.88
N GLY A 133 5.90 -15.30 12.20
CA GLY A 133 5.07 -16.33 12.84
C GLY A 133 3.96 -15.78 13.73
N ALA A 134 3.76 -14.47 13.79
CA ALA A 134 2.76 -13.87 14.67
C ALA A 134 1.32 -14.21 14.25
N THR A 135 0.47 -14.47 15.25
CA THR A 135 -0.97 -14.58 15.08
C THR A 135 -1.60 -13.19 14.98
N PHE A 136 -2.77 -13.10 14.36
CA PHE A 136 -3.56 -11.87 14.30
C PHE A 136 -5.06 -12.15 14.37
N SER A 137 -5.87 -11.12 14.61
CA SER A 137 -7.32 -11.25 14.73
C SER A 137 -8.02 -10.94 13.40
N ALA A 138 -8.93 -11.81 12.97
CA ALA A 138 -9.81 -11.56 11.81
C ALA A 138 -10.78 -10.40 12.06
N ALA A 139 -11.17 -10.15 13.32
CA ALA A 139 -12.03 -9.01 13.66
C ALA A 139 -11.29 -7.69 13.52
N THR A 140 -10.00 -7.66 13.88
CA THR A 140 -9.16 -6.46 13.77
C THR A 140 -8.66 -6.25 12.34
N TYR A 141 -8.29 -7.32 11.63
CA TYR A 141 -7.71 -7.28 10.28
C TYR A 141 -8.46 -8.17 9.30
N PRO A 142 -9.75 -7.88 8.99
CA PRO A 142 -10.59 -8.76 8.18
C PRO A 142 -10.06 -8.95 6.75
N LYS A 143 -9.49 -7.91 6.15
CA LYS A 143 -8.89 -8.00 4.81
C LYS A 143 -7.61 -8.84 4.80
N LEU A 144 -6.81 -8.79 5.86
CA LEU A 144 -5.61 -9.63 5.99
C LEU A 144 -6.01 -11.10 6.17
N ALA A 145 -7.10 -11.37 6.89
CA ALA A 145 -7.64 -12.73 7.05
C ALA A 145 -8.09 -13.36 5.72
N LEU A 146 -8.49 -12.56 4.72
CA LEU A 146 -8.77 -13.08 3.38
C LEU A 146 -7.50 -13.56 2.67
N VAL A 147 -6.35 -12.95 2.96
CA VAL A 147 -5.05 -13.32 2.36
C VAL A 147 -4.36 -14.44 3.14
N PHE A 148 -4.45 -14.40 4.48
CA PHE A 148 -3.92 -15.42 5.39
C PHE A 148 -5.06 -16.00 6.25
N PRO A 149 -5.87 -16.95 5.73
CA PRO A 149 -7.03 -17.51 6.44
C PRO A 149 -6.68 -18.23 7.74
N GLY A 150 -5.44 -18.72 7.87
CA GLY A 150 -4.93 -19.35 9.09
C GLY A 150 -4.69 -18.37 10.25
N LEU A 151 -4.87 -17.06 10.03
CA LEU A 151 -4.67 -16.00 11.03
C LEU A 151 -3.26 -15.95 11.65
N VAL A 152 -2.28 -16.46 10.90
CA VAL A 152 -0.87 -16.50 11.25
C VAL A 152 -0.07 -16.04 10.05
N LEU A 153 0.88 -15.13 10.29
CA LEU A 153 1.85 -14.72 9.27
C LEU A 153 2.97 -15.73 9.16
N THR A 154 3.45 -15.98 7.95
CA THR A 154 4.57 -16.91 7.70
C THR A 154 5.82 -16.45 8.45
N GLU A 155 6.45 -17.33 9.23
CA GLU A 155 7.78 -17.08 9.80
C GLU A 155 8.82 -17.09 8.68
N SER A 156 9.32 -15.91 8.31
CA SER A 156 10.21 -15.73 7.16
C SER A 156 11.56 -15.13 7.55
N ARG A 157 11.83 -14.93 8.85
CA ARG A 157 13.11 -14.36 9.29
C ARG A 157 14.24 -15.35 9.02
N GLY A 158 15.22 -14.92 8.23
CA GLY A 158 16.37 -15.75 7.85
C GLY A 158 16.10 -16.75 6.73
N GLU A 159 14.93 -16.67 6.08
CA GLU A 159 14.56 -17.54 4.97
C GLU A 159 14.72 -16.81 3.63
N PHE A 160 15.21 -17.53 2.61
CA PHE A 160 15.22 -17.01 1.25
C PHE A 160 13.84 -17.20 0.59
N LEU A 161 13.49 -16.31 -0.33
CA LEU A 161 12.31 -16.50 -1.16
C LEU A 161 12.69 -17.36 -2.37
N ARG A 162 11.96 -18.46 -2.58
CA ARG A 162 12.02 -19.26 -3.80
C ARG A 162 10.67 -19.16 -4.50
N ILE A 163 10.69 -18.93 -5.80
CA ILE A 163 9.45 -18.88 -6.58
C ILE A 163 8.83 -20.28 -6.57
N TRP A 164 7.54 -20.35 -6.28
CA TRP A 164 6.79 -21.59 -6.25
C TRP A 164 6.70 -22.19 -7.66
N ASP A 165 6.91 -23.51 -7.75
CA ASP A 165 6.99 -24.23 -9.02
C ASP A 165 5.66 -24.26 -9.79
N ASP A 166 4.53 -24.26 -9.07
CA ASP A 166 3.17 -24.27 -9.62
C ASP A 166 2.97 -25.27 -10.78
N GLY A 167 3.59 -26.46 -10.66
CA GLY A 167 3.45 -27.55 -11.63
C GLY A 167 4.38 -27.47 -12.85
N ARG A 168 5.34 -26.54 -12.91
CA ARG A 168 6.34 -26.49 -13.98
C ARG A 168 7.28 -27.71 -13.98
N GLY A 169 7.53 -28.31 -12.82
CA GLY A 169 8.33 -29.52 -12.64
C GLY A 169 9.79 -29.30 -12.29
N VAL A 170 10.23 -28.08 -11.94
CA VAL A 170 11.61 -27.80 -11.53
C VAL A 170 11.81 -27.97 -10.01
N ASP A 171 10.84 -27.56 -9.20
CA ASP A 171 10.79 -27.79 -7.74
C ASP A 171 9.50 -28.54 -7.39
N ALA A 172 9.33 -29.70 -8.02
CA ALA A 172 8.09 -30.48 -7.99
C ALA A 172 7.70 -30.97 -6.59
N GLY A 173 6.39 -31.05 -6.33
CA GLY A 173 5.84 -31.56 -5.06
C GLY A 173 5.86 -30.56 -3.90
N ARG A 174 6.36 -29.33 -4.10
CA ARG A 174 6.38 -28.29 -3.07
C ARG A 174 5.06 -27.55 -2.98
N GLY A 175 4.58 -27.37 -1.75
CA GLY A 175 3.40 -26.54 -1.45
C GLY A 175 3.74 -25.06 -1.37
N LEU A 176 2.78 -24.20 -1.68
CA LEU A 176 2.91 -22.76 -1.46
C LEU A 176 3.12 -22.47 0.04
N LEU A 177 4.00 -21.52 0.35
CA LEU A 177 4.48 -21.17 1.70
C LEU A 177 5.18 -22.32 2.47
N SER A 178 5.56 -23.41 1.80
CA SER A 178 6.33 -24.49 2.43
C SER A 178 7.81 -24.09 2.61
N ALA A 179 8.38 -24.45 3.76
CA ALA A 179 9.80 -24.27 4.04
C ALA A 179 10.63 -25.43 3.48
N GLN A 180 11.87 -25.13 3.07
CA GLN A 180 12.90 -26.08 2.65
C GLN A 180 14.16 -25.87 3.49
N GLY A 181 14.79 -26.96 3.89
CA GLY A 181 16.15 -26.91 4.45
C GLY A 181 17.18 -26.47 3.41
N HIS A 182 18.34 -26.02 3.90
CA HIS A 182 19.51 -25.80 3.06
C HIS A 182 20.04 -27.14 2.54
N ALA A 183 20.72 -27.07 1.41
CA ALA A 183 21.47 -28.20 0.86
C ALA A 183 22.68 -27.71 0.06
N TYR A 184 23.66 -28.58 -0.15
CA TYR A 184 24.78 -28.37 -1.05
C TYR A 184 24.78 -29.49 -2.09
N GLN A 185 25.13 -29.17 -3.33
CA GLN A 185 25.12 -30.13 -4.42
C GLN A 185 26.18 -31.21 -4.19
N SER A 186 25.77 -32.45 -4.43
CA SER A 186 26.60 -33.62 -4.25
C SER A 186 27.85 -33.55 -5.12
N HIS A 187 29.02 -33.65 -4.48
CA HIS A 187 30.31 -33.70 -5.15
C HIS A 187 31.30 -34.54 -4.35
N SER A 188 32.42 -34.88 -5.00
CA SER A 188 33.53 -35.59 -4.38
C SER A 188 34.85 -34.90 -4.69
N HIS A 189 35.85 -35.22 -3.88
CA HIS A 189 37.22 -34.79 -4.08
C HIS A 189 38.12 -35.99 -4.33
N ARG A 190 39.29 -35.73 -4.92
CA ARG A 190 40.34 -36.73 -5.07
C ARG A 190 41.35 -36.52 -3.95
N LEU A 191 41.83 -37.61 -3.38
CA LEU A 191 42.95 -37.57 -2.45
C LEU A 191 44.24 -37.92 -3.20
N LEU A 192 45.32 -37.23 -2.87
CA LEU A 192 46.66 -37.61 -3.33
C LEU A 192 47.14 -38.77 -2.45
N MET A 193 47.25 -39.96 -3.05
CA MET A 193 47.61 -41.19 -2.34
C MET A 193 48.77 -41.88 -3.06
N SER A 194 49.57 -42.66 -2.32
CA SER A 194 50.47 -43.65 -2.93
C SER A 194 49.63 -44.68 -3.70
N ALA A 195 50.11 -45.18 -4.84
CA ALA A 195 49.39 -46.13 -5.71
C ALA A 195 49.29 -47.56 -5.11
N GLY A 196 49.01 -47.68 -3.81
CA GLY A 196 48.93 -48.93 -3.07
C GLY A 196 47.53 -49.56 -3.05
N SER A 197 47.47 -50.89 -2.94
CA SER A 197 46.23 -51.64 -2.66
C SER A 197 45.87 -51.55 -1.18
N ALA A 198 44.56 -51.63 -0.85
CA ALA A 198 44.10 -51.71 0.53
C ALA A 198 44.74 -52.92 1.25
N GLY A 199 45.02 -52.76 2.56
CA GLY A 199 45.68 -53.78 3.38
C GLY A 199 47.21 -53.70 3.47
N SER A 200 47.87 -52.79 2.74
CA SER A 200 49.35 -52.67 2.73
C SER A 200 50.00 -52.04 3.98
N GLY A 201 49.25 -51.77 5.06
CA GLY A 201 49.78 -51.26 6.32
C GLY A 201 50.41 -49.85 6.21
N ASN A 202 49.58 -48.81 6.37
CA ASN A 202 49.91 -47.37 6.29
C ASN A 202 50.34 -46.94 4.86
N VAL A 203 49.89 -45.82 4.28
CA VAL A 203 50.30 -44.47 4.65
C VAL A 203 49.41 -43.45 3.90
N ILE A 204 48.88 -42.42 4.59
CA ILE A 204 48.82 -41.05 4.04
C ILE A 204 50.18 -40.45 4.35
N GLY A 205 50.97 -40.17 3.33
CA GLY A 205 52.34 -39.71 3.49
C GLY A 205 52.84 -39.17 2.17
N ILE A 206 53.09 -37.86 2.18
CA ILE A 206 53.77 -37.17 1.11
C ILE A 206 55.25 -37.19 1.51
N ASP A 207 55.92 -38.29 1.19
CA ASP A 207 57.39 -38.35 1.20
C ASP A 207 57.87 -37.74 -0.14
N SER A 208 58.95 -36.96 -0.11
CA SER A 208 59.60 -36.39 -1.30
C SER A 208 60.08 -37.45 -2.30
N SER A 209 60.15 -38.73 -1.90
CA SER A 209 60.52 -39.86 -2.75
C SER A 209 59.32 -40.59 -3.42
N LEU A 210 58.07 -40.24 -3.07
CA LEU A 210 56.86 -40.91 -3.59
C LEU A 210 56.10 -40.04 -4.62
N ASN A 211 55.85 -40.61 -5.81
CA ASN A 211 54.96 -40.00 -6.80
C ASN A 211 53.49 -40.26 -6.41
N GLY A 212 52.87 -39.32 -5.71
CA GLY A 212 51.44 -39.38 -5.40
C GLY A 212 50.58 -39.37 -6.68
N THR A 213 49.54 -40.20 -6.73
CA THR A 213 48.53 -40.16 -7.79
C THR A 213 47.21 -39.67 -7.20
N LEU A 214 46.56 -38.69 -7.85
CA LEU A 214 45.20 -38.29 -7.49
C LEU A 214 44.25 -39.44 -7.85
N THR A 215 43.67 -40.13 -6.88
CA THR A 215 42.75 -41.24 -7.16
C THR A 215 41.33 -40.92 -6.74
N TYR A 216 40.37 -41.39 -7.53
CA TYR A 216 38.94 -41.42 -7.17
C TYR A 216 38.59 -42.67 -6.36
N ASN A 217 39.33 -43.76 -6.57
CA ASN A 217 39.01 -45.08 -6.01
C ASN A 217 40.24 -45.71 -5.33
N ILE A 218 40.00 -46.54 -4.33
CA ILE A 218 40.99 -47.37 -3.64
C ILE A 218 40.78 -48.81 -4.10
N ASN A 219 41.81 -49.41 -4.71
CA ASN A 219 41.81 -50.82 -5.09
C ASN A 219 41.77 -51.72 -3.85
N GLN A 220 40.88 -52.70 -3.83
CA GLN A 220 40.67 -53.63 -2.73
C GLN A 220 41.38 -54.97 -2.98
N PRO A 221 41.89 -55.65 -1.92
CA PRO A 221 42.27 -57.05 -2.00
C PRO A 221 41.12 -57.88 -2.57
N GLY A 222 41.32 -58.49 -3.74
CA GLY A 222 40.28 -59.22 -4.48
C GLY A 222 39.80 -58.55 -5.78
N GLY A 223 40.38 -57.42 -6.19
CA GLY A 223 40.17 -56.83 -7.52
C GLY A 223 39.01 -55.83 -7.63
N GLY A 224 38.38 -55.46 -6.51
CA GLY A 224 37.34 -54.42 -6.45
C GLY A 224 37.91 -53.01 -6.25
N GLN A 225 37.04 -52.01 -6.37
CA GLN A 225 37.35 -50.60 -6.10
C GLN A 225 36.27 -49.99 -5.20
N ILE A 226 36.68 -49.20 -4.20
CA ILE A 226 35.77 -48.35 -3.41
C ILE A 226 36.13 -46.89 -3.61
N GLN A 227 35.17 -45.98 -3.51
CA GLN A 227 35.44 -44.55 -3.67
C GLN A 227 36.34 -44.05 -2.52
N ALA A 228 37.38 -43.28 -2.85
CA ALA A 228 38.34 -42.77 -1.87
C ALA A 228 37.70 -41.72 -0.94
N ILE A 229 36.78 -40.92 -1.47
CA ILE A 229 35.95 -39.97 -0.74
C ILE A 229 34.53 -40.10 -1.29
N GLU A 230 33.57 -40.50 -0.46
CA GLU A 230 32.16 -40.65 -0.88
C GLU A 230 31.57 -39.33 -1.38
N ASN A 231 30.61 -39.41 -2.30
CA ASN A 231 29.85 -38.22 -2.70
C ASN A 231 28.94 -37.82 -1.53
N ALA A 232 29.03 -36.56 -1.11
CA ALA A 232 28.19 -36.01 -0.06
C ALA A 232 27.43 -34.80 -0.61
N GLY A 233 26.15 -34.70 -0.28
CA GLY A 233 25.27 -33.59 -0.66
C GLY A 233 23.95 -34.06 -1.26
N ASP A 234 23.16 -33.10 -1.72
CA ASP A 234 21.86 -33.27 -2.35
C ASP A 234 21.94 -33.00 -3.86
N THR A 235 20.83 -32.99 -4.57
CA THR A 235 20.80 -32.73 -6.02
C THR A 235 21.06 -31.26 -6.40
N GLU A 236 21.03 -30.34 -5.43
CA GLU A 236 21.14 -28.89 -5.64
C GLU A 236 21.87 -28.22 -4.46
N THR A 237 22.58 -27.11 -4.73
CA THR A 237 23.02 -26.16 -3.71
C THR A 237 21.96 -25.08 -3.53
N ARG A 238 21.37 -24.97 -2.32
CA ARG A 238 20.33 -23.98 -2.00
C ARG A 238 20.41 -23.52 -0.54
N PRO A 239 20.09 -22.25 -0.25
CA PRO A 239 19.84 -21.83 1.12
C PRO A 239 18.51 -22.39 1.63
N ARG A 240 18.28 -22.26 2.94
CA ARG A 240 16.93 -22.43 3.50
C ARG A 240 15.99 -21.43 2.86
N ASN A 241 14.80 -21.88 2.46
CA ASN A 241 13.90 -21.04 1.68
C ASN A 241 12.43 -21.41 1.87
N ILE A 242 11.56 -20.46 1.52
CA ILE A 242 10.11 -20.63 1.49
C ILE A 242 9.59 -20.39 0.08
N ALA A 243 8.66 -21.24 -0.36
CA ALA A 243 8.01 -21.13 -1.66
C ALA A 243 6.96 -19.99 -1.67
N PHE A 244 7.17 -18.96 -2.48
CA PHE A 244 6.23 -17.85 -2.67
C PHE A 244 5.75 -17.76 -4.12
N ASN A 245 4.51 -17.33 -4.31
CA ASN A 245 3.98 -17.10 -5.64
C ASN A 245 4.59 -15.83 -6.24
N PHE A 246 4.86 -15.84 -7.56
CA PHE A 246 5.39 -14.69 -8.28
C PHE A 246 4.34 -14.14 -9.25
N LEU A 247 3.67 -13.08 -8.81
CA LEU A 247 2.49 -12.53 -9.47
C LEU A 247 2.76 -11.11 -9.96
N VAL A 248 2.13 -10.75 -11.07
CA VAL A 248 2.06 -9.37 -11.57
C VAL A 248 0.63 -8.87 -11.48
N ARG A 249 0.45 -7.64 -11.00
CA ARG A 249 -0.85 -6.98 -11.00
C ARG A 249 -1.20 -6.56 -12.42
N ALA A 250 -2.25 -7.13 -12.99
CA ALA A 250 -2.73 -6.76 -14.33
C ALA A 250 -3.69 -5.56 -14.33
N LYS A 251 -4.37 -5.28 -13.21
CA LYS A 251 -5.31 -4.16 -13.04
C LYS A 251 -5.49 -3.83 -11.56
#